data_AF-A0A4U3MG16-F1
#
_entry.id   AF-A0A4U3MG16-F1
#
_cell.length_a   1.000
_cell.length_b   1.000
_cell.length_c   1.000
_cell.angle_alpha   90.00
_cell.angle_beta   90.00
_cell.angle_gamma   90.00
#
_symmetry.space_group_name_H-M   'P 1'
#
loop_
_entity.id
_entity.type
_entity.pdbx_description
1 polymer ?
#
loop_
_entity_poly.entity_id
_entity_poly.type
_entity_poly.pdbx_seq_one_letter_code
_entity_poly.pdbx_strand_id
1 'polypeptide(L)'
;MTRLDQQFVVHTYLADHAATLDLWHGAAHEFGLDQPVGPILPQTPQVSSTDLSGAVPTGPETALAARGQAGTSCQMILRRHHNVLVLSVGLALPGGPGWQGWDRRWTTLTAGHRPGLIGEDRLYLAGVADGDPTWGPEFGWRAGALLPMEVPVERWWESGIGASPDLGIWELAASRDDRARRRFVVGFPATADARTSALVWSRGDDAIPPLARYLLSAARLRHALRVWQEAPETADHHRRRLDLAELRQTVEIVADTMRRSLLASGLTVPGGPFADDLDLAGWLLARLGDEIAYRSVDAERARFLPRPQEPADTSDDQRRRVFVVHGRDERFRVAVFDLLRALGLQPLEWEHLVAATGSALPTLADVVAQAIPLAQAAVVLMTPDDIVRLHPELSAGSDDPADVGPGMQARPNVLIELGMVLNAYRDRTVMLVAGGHRPISDLGGLNVIGVDDGSAWRRKLADRLRVARCRVDDTGQDWLDPARFSGLSAFRRRVPKPSEI
;
A
#
# COMPACT_ATOMS: atom_id res chain seq x y z
N MET A 1 31.87 -11.52 37.82
CA MET A 1 31.30 -11.06 36.53
C MET A 1 31.28 -9.54 36.53
N THR A 2 31.90 -8.91 35.55
CA THR A 2 32.01 -7.44 35.45
C THR A 2 30.64 -6.84 35.12
N ARG A 3 30.22 -5.82 35.89
CA ARG A 3 28.92 -5.15 35.71
C ARG A 3 28.94 -4.34 34.41
N LEU A 4 27.87 -4.44 33.61
CA LEU A 4 27.69 -3.59 32.43
C LEU A 4 27.44 -2.14 32.87
N ASP A 5 28.16 -1.20 32.26
CA ASP A 5 27.81 0.23 32.40
C ASP A 5 26.56 0.50 31.56
N GLN A 6 25.50 0.99 32.21
CA GLN A 6 24.19 1.15 31.58
C GLN A 6 23.97 2.63 31.27
N GLN A 7 23.80 2.92 29.98
CA GLN A 7 23.32 4.21 29.51
C GLN A 7 22.01 3.99 28.74
N PHE A 8 21.16 5.01 28.69
CA PHE A 8 19.86 4.95 28.02
C PHE A 8 19.65 6.19 27.18
N VAL A 9 19.46 6.01 25.89
CA VAL A 9 19.19 7.10 24.96
C VAL A 9 17.83 6.86 24.31
N VAL A 10 17.01 7.91 24.25
CA VAL A 10 15.75 7.88 23.53
C VAL A 10 15.71 9.00 22.51
N HIS A 11 15.22 8.68 21.32
CA HIS A 11 14.83 9.65 20.31
C HIS A 11 13.33 9.54 20.06
N THR A 12 12.61 10.66 20.16
CA THR A 12 11.21 10.76 19.75
C THR A 12 11.06 11.76 18.62
N TYR A 13 10.19 11.42 17.67
CA TYR A 13 9.93 12.22 16.49
C TYR A 13 8.46 12.64 16.46
N LEU A 14 8.22 13.94 16.48
CA LEU A 14 6.90 14.53 16.60
C LEU A 14 6.62 15.50 15.46
N ALA A 15 5.37 15.50 15.00
CA ALA A 15 4.85 16.52 14.09
C ALA A 15 4.00 17.57 14.83
N ASP A 16 3.46 17.22 16.01
CA ASP A 16 2.63 18.10 16.83
C ASP A 16 3.45 18.90 17.84
N HIS A 17 3.29 20.22 17.77
CA HIS A 17 3.94 21.19 18.63
C HIS A 17 3.51 21.07 20.10
N ALA A 18 2.21 20.95 20.36
CA ALA A 18 1.68 20.92 21.73
C ALA A 18 2.18 19.68 22.45
N ALA A 19 2.02 18.52 21.81
CA ALA A 19 2.56 17.25 22.31
C ALA A 19 4.08 17.30 22.53
N THR A 20 4.82 18.02 21.69
CA THR A 20 6.29 18.16 21.86
C THR A 20 6.64 18.98 23.09
N LEU A 21 5.98 20.12 23.31
CA LEU A 21 6.25 20.96 24.48
C LEU A 21 5.82 20.27 25.78
N ASP A 22 4.70 19.56 25.77
CA ASP A 22 4.25 18.79 26.93
C ASP A 22 5.24 17.68 27.27
N LEU A 23 5.71 16.94 26.26
CA LEU A 23 6.74 15.92 26.44
C LEU A 23 8.09 16.51 26.88
N TRP A 24 8.47 17.69 26.36
CA TRP A 24 9.67 18.42 26.77
C TRP A 24 9.64 18.75 28.27
N HIS A 25 8.57 19.38 28.75
CA HIS A 25 8.44 19.75 30.16
C HIS A 25 8.31 18.52 31.05
N GLY A 26 7.54 17.52 30.62
CA GLY A 26 7.38 16.27 31.36
C GLY A 26 8.69 15.50 31.50
N ALA A 27 9.50 15.41 30.44
CA ALA A 27 10.83 14.79 30.50
C ALA A 27 11.78 15.57 31.42
N ALA A 28 11.79 16.90 31.31
CA ALA A 28 12.65 17.71 32.17
C ALA A 28 12.30 17.56 33.66
N HIS A 29 11.01 17.47 33.99
CA HIS A 29 10.55 17.22 35.35
C HIS A 29 10.87 15.79 35.83
N GLU A 30 10.52 14.77 35.04
CA GLU A 30 10.69 13.35 35.39
C GLU A 30 12.16 12.96 35.65
N PHE A 31 13.08 13.57 34.90
CA PHE A 31 14.52 13.28 34.99
C PHE A 31 15.33 14.37 35.67
N GLY A 32 14.71 15.41 36.21
CA GLY A 32 15.39 16.49 36.94
C GLY A 32 16.39 17.28 36.07
N LEU A 33 16.02 17.57 34.81
CA LEU A 33 16.86 18.27 33.84
C LEU A 33 16.56 19.77 33.88
N ASP A 34 17.11 20.48 34.85
CA ASP A 34 16.82 21.90 35.11
C ASP A 34 18.00 22.86 34.86
N GLN A 35 19.15 22.34 34.43
CA GLN A 35 20.37 23.11 34.19
C GLN A 35 20.59 23.37 32.70
N PRO A 36 21.29 24.46 32.33
CA PRO A 36 21.69 24.70 30.95
C PRO A 36 22.75 23.68 30.47
N VAL A 37 22.68 23.31 29.19
CA VAL A 37 23.70 22.48 28.52
C VAL A 37 24.46 23.36 27.54
N GLY A 38 25.67 23.75 27.93
CA GLY A 38 26.50 24.66 27.16
C GLY A 38 25.98 26.11 27.14
N PRO A 39 26.80 27.08 26.68
CA PRO A 39 26.46 28.50 26.74
C PRO A 39 25.55 28.99 25.59
N ILE A 40 25.29 28.16 24.57
CA ILE A 40 24.73 28.60 23.28
C ILE A 40 23.24 28.25 23.15
N LEU A 41 22.77 27.18 23.80
CA LEU A 41 21.40 26.70 23.63
C LEU A 41 20.48 27.22 24.74
N PRO A 42 19.28 27.74 24.40
CA PRO A 42 18.32 28.15 25.40
C PRO A 42 17.73 26.93 26.12
N GLN A 43 17.20 27.14 27.33
CA GLN A 43 16.52 26.08 28.10
C GLN A 43 15.03 25.97 27.77
N THR A 44 14.45 27.01 27.16
CA THR A 44 13.05 27.03 26.72
C THR A 44 13.02 27.04 25.20
N PRO A 45 12.40 26.04 24.57
CA PRO A 45 12.37 25.95 23.12
C PRO A 45 11.50 27.07 22.54
N GLN A 46 12.05 27.79 21.56
CA GLN A 46 11.34 28.77 20.76
C GLN A 46 10.74 28.04 19.55
N VAL A 47 9.49 27.64 19.65
CA VAL A 47 8.79 26.94 18.56
C VAL A 47 7.51 27.73 18.26
N SER A 48 7.28 28.12 17.01
CA SER A 48 6.08 28.86 16.58
C SER A 48 5.12 27.95 15.81
N SER A 49 3.81 28.14 15.99
CA SER A 49 2.77 27.38 15.28
C SER A 49 2.72 27.67 13.78
N THR A 50 3.19 28.84 13.34
CA THR A 50 3.28 29.25 11.93
C THR A 50 4.46 28.63 11.17
N ASP A 51 5.40 27.98 11.87
CA ASP A 51 6.64 27.52 11.25
C ASP A 51 6.51 26.18 10.51
N LEU A 52 5.42 25.42 10.71
CA LEU A 52 5.19 24.10 10.10
C LEU A 52 4.13 24.12 8.98
N SER A 53 3.51 25.27 8.70
CA SER A 53 2.49 25.42 7.66
C SER A 53 3.11 25.55 6.26
N GLY A 54 3.64 24.45 5.72
CA GLY A 54 3.70 24.11 4.28
C GLY A 54 4.34 25.04 3.24
N ALA A 55 4.72 26.28 3.56
CA ALA A 55 5.32 27.24 2.64
C ALA A 55 6.82 27.37 2.95
N VAL A 56 7.60 26.45 2.37
CA VAL A 56 9.07 26.27 2.43
C VAL A 56 9.85 27.59 2.55
N PRO A 57 10.83 27.71 3.48
CA PRO A 57 12.18 27.22 3.19
C PRO A 57 12.60 25.97 3.97
N THR A 58 13.24 25.07 3.23
CA THR A 58 14.17 24.03 3.64
C THR A 58 15.33 24.67 4.39
N GLY A 59 15.18 24.89 5.70
CA GLY A 59 16.28 25.29 6.57
C GLY A 59 17.13 24.09 7.02
N PRO A 60 18.43 24.30 7.31
CA PRO A 60 19.29 23.28 7.90
C PRO A 60 18.76 22.83 9.26
N GLU A 61 19.23 21.68 9.73
CA GLU A 61 18.94 21.20 11.09
C GLU A 61 19.30 22.28 12.12
N THR A 62 18.39 22.53 13.07
CA THR A 62 18.58 23.58 14.09
C THR A 62 18.26 23.05 15.46
N ALA A 63 19.17 23.23 16.43
CA ALA A 63 18.86 22.98 17.82
C ALA A 63 18.02 24.12 18.41
N LEU A 64 16.95 23.75 19.09
CA LEU A 64 15.94 24.68 19.61
C LEU A 64 16.10 24.94 21.10
N ALA A 65 16.45 23.91 21.87
CA ALA A 65 16.73 24.02 23.30
C ALA A 65 17.49 22.79 23.81
N ALA A 66 18.23 22.96 24.91
CA ALA A 66 18.86 21.86 25.63
C ALA A 66 18.80 22.08 27.15
N ARG A 67 18.65 20.99 27.90
CA ARG A 67 18.62 20.98 29.37
C ARG A 67 19.38 19.77 29.90
N GLY A 68 19.94 19.87 31.09
CA GLY A 68 20.73 18.83 31.70
C GLY A 68 20.60 18.86 33.21
N GLN A 69 21.34 17.97 33.86
CA GLN A 69 21.43 17.91 35.31
C GLN A 69 22.89 18.17 35.74
N ALA A 70 23.07 19.01 36.76
CA ALA A 70 24.41 19.36 37.24
C ALA A 70 25.17 18.11 37.74
N GLY A 71 26.42 17.99 37.31
CA GLY A 71 27.32 16.92 37.78
C GLY A 71 26.98 15.52 37.26
N THR A 72 26.07 15.38 36.31
CA THR A 72 25.73 14.10 35.67
C THR A 72 25.84 14.19 34.14
N SER A 73 25.76 13.05 33.47
CA SER A 73 25.67 12.98 32.00
C SER A 73 24.21 12.88 31.52
N CYS A 74 23.24 13.23 32.39
CA CYS A 74 21.83 13.27 32.03
C CYS A 74 21.49 14.58 31.34
N GLN A 75 21.04 14.50 30.08
CA GLN A 75 20.80 15.65 29.22
C GLN A 75 19.64 15.37 28.26
N MET A 76 19.01 16.44 27.78
CA MET A 76 18.02 16.41 26.72
C MET A 76 18.24 17.58 25.77
N ILE A 77 17.87 17.36 24.52
CA ILE A 77 17.98 18.37 23.47
C ILE A 77 16.82 18.22 22.50
N LEU A 78 16.21 19.34 22.15
CA LEU A 78 15.16 19.44 21.15
C LEU A 78 15.73 20.08 19.89
N ARG A 79 15.54 19.41 18.75
CA ARG A 79 16.02 19.85 17.45
C ARG A 79 14.88 19.89 16.45
N ARG A 80 15.03 20.72 15.43
CA ARG A 80 14.17 20.73 14.24
C ARG A 80 14.91 20.11 13.07
N HIS A 81 14.28 19.16 12.42
CA HIS A 81 14.72 18.58 11.14
C HIS A 81 13.54 18.68 10.17
N HIS A 82 13.60 19.64 9.25
CA HIS A 82 12.49 19.97 8.35
C HIS A 82 11.18 20.25 9.10
N ASN A 83 10.16 19.40 8.89
CA ASN A 83 8.85 19.46 9.51
C ASN A 83 8.71 18.53 10.73
N VAL A 84 9.81 17.97 11.22
CA VAL A 84 9.82 17.05 12.36
C VAL A 84 10.61 17.65 13.52
N LEU A 85 10.04 17.56 14.71
CA LEU A 85 10.73 17.87 15.98
C LEU A 85 11.33 16.59 16.54
N VAL A 86 12.62 16.65 16.88
CA VAL A 86 13.41 15.54 17.37
C VAL A 86 13.80 15.83 18.81
N LEU A 87 13.11 15.21 19.76
CA LEU A 87 13.50 15.23 21.15
C LEU A 87 14.44 14.04 21.42
N SER A 88 15.64 14.33 21.89
CA SER A 88 16.60 13.31 22.33
C SER A 88 16.86 13.45 23.81
N VAL A 89 16.81 12.35 24.54
CA VAL A 89 17.11 12.29 25.98
C VAL A 89 18.18 11.23 26.22
N GLY A 90 19.30 11.62 26.82
CA GLY A 90 20.43 10.76 27.14
C GLY A 90 20.61 10.70 28.64
N LEU A 91 20.56 9.49 29.20
CA LEU A 91 20.63 9.24 30.64
C LEU A 91 21.80 8.29 30.92
N ALA A 92 22.79 8.80 31.64
CA ALA A 92 23.93 8.03 32.13
C ALA A 92 24.24 8.49 33.55
N LEU A 93 23.87 7.64 34.52
CA LEU A 93 24.04 7.90 35.94
C LEU A 93 24.57 6.64 36.65
N PRO A 94 25.83 6.63 37.10
CA PRO A 94 26.37 5.54 37.90
C PRO A 94 25.52 5.27 39.14
N GLY A 95 25.11 4.02 39.37
CA GLY A 95 24.24 3.65 40.48
C GLY A 95 22.78 4.11 40.33
N GLY A 96 22.41 4.66 39.17
CA GLY A 96 21.05 5.06 38.83
C GLY A 96 20.08 3.86 38.66
N PRO A 97 18.84 4.13 38.22
CA PRO A 97 17.78 3.13 38.17
C PRO A 97 17.97 2.06 37.09
N GLY A 98 18.97 2.19 36.22
CA GLY A 98 19.27 1.27 35.12
C GLY A 98 18.21 1.26 34.02
N TRP A 99 18.39 0.41 33.02
CA TRP A 99 17.51 0.33 31.84
C TRP A 99 16.04 0.08 32.22
N GLN A 100 15.75 -0.86 33.12
CA GLN A 100 14.37 -1.15 33.54
C GLN A 100 13.67 0.06 34.18
N GLY A 101 14.38 0.81 35.01
CA GLY A 101 13.82 1.95 35.69
C GLY A 101 13.62 3.16 34.77
N TRP A 102 14.60 3.45 33.92
CA TRP A 102 14.47 4.52 32.92
C TRP A 102 13.39 4.21 31.88
N ASP A 103 13.33 2.98 31.37
CA ASP A 103 12.33 2.57 30.40
C ASP A 103 10.90 2.66 30.96
N ARG A 104 10.70 2.27 32.23
CA ARG A 104 9.41 2.37 32.91
C ARG A 104 8.96 3.82 33.02
N ARG A 105 9.84 4.72 33.50
CA ARG A 105 9.54 6.15 33.64
C ARG A 105 9.22 6.79 32.28
N TRP A 106 10.03 6.49 31.26
CA TRP A 106 9.79 6.97 29.90
C TRP A 106 8.47 6.44 29.32
N THR A 107 8.13 5.17 29.58
CA THR A 107 6.86 4.57 29.14
C THR A 107 5.65 5.24 29.77
N THR A 108 5.70 5.56 31.07
CA THR A 108 4.65 6.31 31.75
C THR A 108 4.49 7.70 31.15
N LEU A 109 5.60 8.41 30.92
CA LEU A 109 5.60 9.76 30.34
C LEU A 109 4.99 9.81 28.93
N THR A 110 5.31 8.82 28.08
CA THR A 110 4.89 8.80 26.67
C THR A 110 3.53 8.16 26.42
N ALA A 111 2.88 7.59 27.44
CA ALA A 111 1.60 6.89 27.28
C ALA A 111 0.50 7.76 26.65
N GLY A 112 0.40 9.04 27.05
CA GLY A 112 -0.59 9.99 26.54
C GLY A 112 -0.27 10.62 25.17
N HIS A 113 0.97 10.51 24.70
CA HIS A 113 1.46 11.22 23.50
C HIS A 113 1.53 10.34 22.25
N ARG A 114 1.18 9.05 22.35
CA ARG A 114 1.33 8.06 21.27
C ARG A 114 0.65 8.44 19.93
N PRO A 115 -0.55 9.04 19.91
CA PRO A 115 -1.18 9.43 18.65
C PRO A 115 -0.41 10.48 17.85
N GLY A 116 0.44 11.29 18.49
CA GLY A 116 1.22 12.36 17.86
C GLY A 116 2.66 11.98 17.46
N LEU A 117 3.08 10.74 17.74
CA LEU A 117 4.43 10.26 17.46
C LEU A 117 4.54 9.73 16.02
N ILE A 118 5.46 10.29 15.24
CA ILE A 118 5.93 9.67 13.99
C ILE A 118 6.67 8.37 14.33
N GLY A 119 7.51 8.40 15.38
CA GLY A 119 8.15 7.23 15.94
C GLY A 119 8.94 7.51 17.22
N GLU A 120 9.42 6.43 17.84
CA GLU A 120 10.23 6.42 19.05
C GLU A 120 11.29 5.31 18.97
N ASP A 121 12.55 5.65 19.19
CA ASP A 121 13.65 4.69 19.30
C ASP A 121 14.25 4.74 20.70
N ARG A 122 14.35 3.57 21.33
CA ARG A 122 14.99 3.41 22.63
C ARG A 122 16.27 2.61 22.47
N LEU A 123 17.39 3.18 22.89
CA LEU A 123 18.71 2.60 22.79
C LEU A 123 19.21 2.27 24.20
N TYR A 124 19.39 0.99 24.48
CA TYR A 124 19.97 0.44 25.70
C TYR A 124 21.46 0.24 25.48
N LEU A 125 22.26 1.20 25.93
CA LEU A 125 23.71 1.24 25.75
C LEU A 125 24.42 0.47 26.86
N ALA A 126 25.27 -0.49 26.47
CA ALA A 126 25.98 -1.40 27.35
C ALA A 126 27.50 -1.23 27.19
N GLY A 127 28.11 -0.47 28.09
CA GLY A 127 29.57 -0.37 28.19
C GLY A 127 30.16 -1.64 28.82
N VAL A 128 31.11 -2.28 28.12
CA VAL A 128 31.88 -3.43 28.61
C VAL A 128 33.32 -3.03 28.92
N ALA A 129 33.95 -3.73 29.87
CA ALA A 129 35.36 -3.52 30.17
C ALA A 129 36.25 -3.96 29.00
N ASP A 130 37.40 -3.30 28.84
CA ASP A 130 38.34 -3.61 27.75
C ASP A 130 38.88 -5.05 27.90
N GLY A 131 38.80 -5.84 26.82
CA GLY A 131 39.20 -7.25 26.79
C GLY A 131 38.06 -8.28 26.73
N ASP A 132 36.79 -7.84 26.79
CA ASP A 132 35.57 -8.68 26.67
C ASP A 132 34.69 -8.36 25.41
N PRO A 133 35.21 -8.18 24.18
CA PRO A 133 34.37 -7.83 23.03
C PRO A 133 33.91 -9.09 22.26
N THR A 134 33.32 -10.08 22.92
CA THR A 134 32.60 -11.14 22.19
C THR A 134 31.10 -10.88 22.24
N TRP A 135 30.55 -10.45 21.11
CA TRP A 135 29.12 -10.22 20.87
C TRP A 135 28.33 -11.53 20.72
N GLY A 136 28.44 -12.41 21.71
CA GLY A 136 27.88 -13.77 21.70
C GLY A 136 26.81 -14.01 22.78
N PRO A 137 26.43 -15.29 22.99
CA PRO A 137 25.36 -15.66 23.92
C PRO A 137 25.57 -15.16 25.36
N GLU A 138 26.81 -15.12 25.83
CA GLU A 138 27.13 -14.62 27.18
C GLU A 138 26.76 -13.14 27.35
N PHE A 139 27.14 -12.29 26.39
CA PHE A 139 26.71 -10.89 26.37
C PHE A 139 25.18 -10.80 26.28
N GLY A 140 24.57 -11.58 25.39
CA GLY A 140 23.13 -11.64 25.21
C GLY A 140 22.35 -11.97 26.49
N TRP A 141 22.79 -12.95 27.26
CA TRP A 141 22.19 -13.29 28.56
C TRP A 141 22.39 -12.18 29.60
N ARG A 142 23.60 -11.63 29.70
CA ARG A 142 23.93 -10.55 30.66
C ARG A 142 23.11 -9.29 30.38
N ALA A 143 23.07 -8.84 29.13
CA ALA A 143 22.28 -7.69 28.71
C ALA A 143 20.77 -8.00 28.82
N GLY A 144 20.35 -9.20 28.41
CA GLY A 144 18.96 -9.64 28.48
C GLY A 144 18.37 -9.59 29.88
N ALA A 145 19.14 -9.97 30.90
CA ALA A 145 18.73 -9.89 32.30
C ALA A 145 18.48 -8.46 32.81
N LEU A 146 19.04 -7.45 32.13
CA LEU A 146 18.89 -6.03 32.48
C LEU A 146 17.79 -5.34 31.67
N LEU A 147 17.26 -5.98 30.64
CA LEU A 147 16.18 -5.41 29.81
C LEU A 147 14.84 -5.38 30.58
N PRO A 148 13.91 -4.50 30.17
CA PRO A 148 12.54 -4.51 30.69
C PRO A 148 11.83 -5.83 30.38
N MET A 149 11.00 -6.34 31.31
CA MET A 149 10.31 -7.64 31.15
C MET A 149 9.36 -7.71 29.95
N GLU A 150 8.92 -6.57 29.41
CA GLU A 150 8.04 -6.49 28.24
C GLU A 150 8.77 -6.70 26.91
N VAL A 151 10.09 -6.92 26.92
CA VAL A 151 10.89 -7.19 25.71
C VAL A 151 10.91 -8.71 25.45
N PRO A 152 10.24 -9.21 24.41
CA PRO A 152 10.10 -10.65 24.19
C PRO A 152 11.21 -11.13 23.27
N VAL A 153 12.27 -11.78 23.77
CA VAL A 153 13.16 -12.52 22.85
C VAL A 153 14.04 -13.53 23.57
N GLU A 154 13.77 -14.81 23.32
CA GLU A 154 14.82 -15.81 23.34
C GLU A 154 15.83 -15.47 22.24
N ARG A 155 17.12 -15.51 22.54
CA ARG A 155 18.20 -15.49 21.53
C ARG A 155 18.27 -14.24 20.62
N TRP A 156 17.79 -13.07 21.04
CA TRP A 156 17.92 -11.82 20.24
C TRP A 156 19.36 -11.49 19.83
N TRP A 157 20.34 -11.93 20.61
CA TRP A 157 21.75 -11.74 20.30
C TRP A 157 22.19 -12.46 19.02
N GLU A 158 21.46 -13.50 18.58
CA GLU A 158 21.71 -14.25 17.33
C GLU A 158 21.29 -13.46 16.08
N SER A 159 20.34 -12.54 16.20
CA SER A 159 19.82 -11.71 15.09
C SER A 159 20.55 -10.37 14.92
N GLY A 160 21.64 -10.16 15.67
CA GLY A 160 22.39 -8.92 15.65
C GLY A 160 23.36 -8.78 14.50
N ILE A 161 23.73 -7.53 14.22
CA ILE A 161 24.87 -7.22 13.36
C ILE A 161 26.04 -6.87 14.27
N GLY A 162 27.15 -7.59 14.14
CA GLY A 162 28.45 -7.04 14.53
C GLY A 162 28.78 -5.89 13.58
N ALA A 163 28.26 -4.70 13.86
CA ALA A 163 28.37 -3.55 12.95
C ALA A 163 29.83 -3.10 12.77
N SER A 164 30.67 -3.39 13.77
CA SER A 164 32.13 -3.49 13.71
C SER A 164 32.65 -4.38 14.85
N PRO A 165 33.94 -4.77 14.89
CA PRO A 165 34.51 -5.55 16.00
C PRO A 165 34.24 -4.93 17.38
N ASP A 166 34.25 -3.60 17.46
CA ASP A 166 34.12 -2.85 18.71
C ASP A 166 32.70 -2.30 18.96
N LEU A 167 31.71 -2.68 18.14
CA LEU A 167 30.34 -2.19 18.29
C LEU A 167 29.31 -3.21 17.81
N GLY A 168 28.48 -3.69 18.72
CA GLY A 168 27.32 -4.53 18.41
C GLY A 168 26.02 -3.74 18.50
N ILE A 169 25.13 -3.93 17.53
CA ILE A 169 23.79 -3.32 17.55
C ILE A 169 22.75 -4.40 17.25
N TRP A 170 21.72 -4.47 18.10
CA TRP A 170 20.62 -5.43 18.00
C TRP A 170 19.29 -4.72 18.12
N GLU A 171 18.31 -5.05 17.28
CA GLU A 171 16.91 -4.67 17.52
C GLU A 171 16.22 -5.77 18.33
N LEU A 172 15.57 -5.39 19.42
CA LEU A 172 14.90 -6.31 20.33
C LEU A 172 13.46 -6.59 19.86
N ALA A 173 13.30 -7.74 19.19
CA ALA A 173 12.05 -8.34 18.67
C ALA A 173 11.35 -7.58 17.51
N ALA A 174 10.77 -8.34 16.58
CA ALA A 174 10.12 -7.86 15.35
C ALA A 174 8.73 -8.49 15.12
N SER A 175 7.90 -7.83 14.30
CA SER A 175 7.11 -8.53 13.27
C SER A 175 6.35 -7.59 12.34
N ARG A 176 5.94 -6.39 12.79
CA ARG A 176 5.32 -5.43 11.87
C ARG A 176 6.29 -4.37 11.39
N ASP A 177 6.30 -4.18 10.07
CA ASP A 177 7.05 -3.11 9.41
C ASP A 177 6.51 -1.73 9.77
N ASP A 178 5.23 -1.63 10.15
CA ASP A 178 4.54 -0.39 10.50
C ASP A 178 4.79 0.12 11.93
N ARG A 179 5.64 -0.56 12.73
CA ARG A 179 5.83 -0.26 14.16
C ARG A 179 6.29 1.19 14.39
N ALA A 180 5.66 1.87 15.35
CA ALA A 180 6.05 3.23 15.75
C ALA A 180 7.20 3.25 16.77
N ARG A 181 7.37 2.20 17.56
CA ARG A 181 8.42 2.09 18.58
C ARG A 181 9.43 1.02 18.20
N ARG A 182 10.72 1.35 18.29
CA ARG A 182 11.83 0.39 18.16
C ARG A 182 12.69 0.43 19.41
N ARG A 183 13.34 -0.70 19.68
CA ARG A 183 14.16 -0.92 20.87
C ARG A 183 15.46 -1.57 20.43
N PHE A 184 16.59 -0.99 20.81
CA PHE A 184 17.89 -1.49 20.42
C PHE A 184 18.80 -1.70 21.62
N VAL A 185 19.62 -2.75 21.58
CA VAL A 185 20.81 -2.85 22.43
C VAL A 185 22.01 -2.39 21.64
N VAL A 186 22.87 -1.60 22.26
CA VAL A 186 24.15 -1.14 21.69
C VAL A 186 25.26 -1.52 22.65
N GLY A 187 26.10 -2.48 22.27
CA GLY A 187 27.24 -2.94 23.06
C GLY A 187 28.53 -2.32 22.56
N PHE A 188 29.37 -1.82 23.46
CA PHE A 188 30.66 -1.20 23.12
C PHE A 188 31.69 -1.36 24.26
N PRO A 189 33.00 -1.53 23.96
CA PRO A 189 34.06 -1.48 24.97
C PRO A 189 34.29 -0.04 25.44
N ALA A 190 34.90 0.11 26.63
CA ALA A 190 35.20 1.42 27.21
C ALA A 190 36.07 2.29 26.26
N THR A 191 37.00 1.69 25.51
CA THR A 191 37.79 2.40 24.47
C THR A 191 36.94 3.01 23.35
N ALA A 192 35.71 2.54 23.13
CA ALA A 192 34.82 3.01 22.07
C ALA A 192 33.69 3.94 22.57
N ASP A 193 33.70 4.37 23.84
CA ASP A 193 32.63 5.20 24.42
C ASP A 193 32.40 6.51 23.65
N ALA A 194 33.47 7.29 23.40
CA ALA A 194 33.36 8.55 22.66
C ALA A 194 32.84 8.35 21.22
N ARG A 195 33.27 7.28 20.54
CA ARG A 195 32.79 6.92 19.20
C ARG A 195 31.31 6.50 19.22
N THR A 196 30.91 5.75 20.25
CA THR A 196 29.52 5.30 20.41
C THR A 196 28.61 6.49 20.73
N SER A 197 29.03 7.37 21.65
CA SER A 197 28.33 8.61 21.95
C SER A 197 28.18 9.51 20.72
N ALA A 198 29.24 9.68 19.93
CA ALA A 198 29.21 10.40 18.66
C ALA A 198 28.18 9.84 17.65
N LEU A 199 27.97 8.52 17.68
CA LEU A 199 27.05 7.81 16.79
C LEU A 199 25.59 7.95 17.22
N VAL A 200 25.31 7.82 18.53
CA VAL A 200 23.94 7.64 19.05
C VAL A 200 23.43 8.81 19.89
N TRP A 201 24.29 9.66 20.44
CA TRP A 201 23.91 10.70 21.40
C TRP A 201 24.36 12.11 21.03
N SER A 202 25.68 12.36 21.01
CA SER A 202 26.25 13.68 20.72
C SER A 202 27.73 13.60 20.37
N ARG A 203 28.18 14.48 19.47
CA ARG A 203 29.60 14.72 19.17
C ARG A 203 30.19 15.89 19.97
N GLY A 204 29.47 16.38 20.98
CA GLY A 204 29.75 17.66 21.63
C GLY A 204 29.21 18.86 20.85
N ASP A 205 28.51 18.62 19.75
CA ASP A 205 27.77 19.61 18.96
C ASP A 205 26.25 19.45 19.14
N ASP A 206 25.51 20.36 18.52
CA ASP A 206 24.05 20.41 18.58
C ASP A 206 23.37 19.67 17.40
N ALA A 207 24.16 19.07 16.51
CA ALA A 207 23.68 18.31 15.37
C ALA A 207 23.00 16.99 15.78
N ILE A 208 22.13 16.46 14.89
CA ILE A 208 21.56 15.13 15.09
C ILE A 208 22.66 14.07 14.86
N PRO A 209 22.87 13.12 15.80
CA PRO A 209 23.83 12.03 15.63
C PRO A 209 23.52 11.16 14.40
N PRO A 210 24.53 10.57 13.73
CA PRO A 210 24.30 9.80 12.51
C PRO A 210 23.28 8.66 12.67
N LEU A 211 23.31 7.90 13.77
CA LEU A 211 22.33 6.84 13.99
C LEU A 211 20.93 7.40 14.29
N ALA A 212 20.83 8.48 15.06
CA ALA A 212 19.56 9.15 15.33
C ALA A 212 18.93 9.71 14.04
N ARG A 213 19.73 10.26 13.11
CA ARG A 213 19.26 10.73 11.81
C ARG A 213 18.78 9.58 10.92
N TYR A 214 19.52 8.47 10.95
CA TYR A 214 19.09 7.24 10.29
C TYR A 214 17.73 6.77 10.83
N LEU A 215 17.60 6.66 12.15
CA LEU A 215 16.40 6.13 12.80
C LEU A 215 15.20 7.07 12.62
N LEU A 216 15.40 8.40 12.61
CA LEU A 216 14.40 9.38 12.20
C LEU A 216 13.86 9.07 10.80
N SER A 217 14.75 8.81 9.85
CA SER A 217 14.37 8.49 8.46
C SER A 217 13.63 7.15 8.38
N ALA A 218 14.06 6.16 9.16
CA ALA A 218 13.40 4.87 9.27
C ALA A 218 12.00 4.99 9.93
N ALA A 219 11.82 5.88 10.91
CA ALA A 219 10.52 6.16 11.51
C ALA A 219 9.57 6.85 10.52
N ARG A 220 10.08 7.80 9.72
CA ARG A 220 9.31 8.44 8.63
C ARG A 220 8.89 7.45 7.55
N LEU A 221 9.75 6.50 7.18
CA LEU A 221 9.40 5.39 6.28
C LEU A 221 8.21 4.59 6.81
N ARG A 222 8.23 4.23 8.09
CA ARG A 222 7.14 3.45 8.71
C ARG A 222 5.86 4.25 8.87
N HIS A 223 5.97 5.55 9.15
CA HIS A 223 4.82 6.45 9.12
C HIS A 223 4.22 6.54 7.72
N ALA A 224 5.05 6.66 6.67
CA ALA A 224 4.59 6.62 5.29
C ALA A 224 3.87 5.31 4.95
N LEU A 225 4.37 4.17 5.44
CA LEU A 225 3.71 2.87 5.30
C LEU A 225 2.32 2.86 5.95
N ARG A 226 2.19 3.37 7.18
CA ARG A 226 0.88 3.49 7.86
C ARG A 226 -0.10 4.37 7.08
N VAL A 227 0.36 5.54 6.64
CA VAL A 227 -0.45 6.47 5.82
C VAL A 227 -0.90 5.80 4.52
N TRP A 228 -0.04 5.01 3.87
CA TRP A 228 -0.42 4.26 2.68
C TRP A 228 -1.48 3.19 2.97
N GLN A 229 -1.30 2.41 4.05
CA GLN A 229 -2.21 1.31 4.45
C GLN A 229 -3.59 1.81 4.92
N GLU A 230 -3.66 2.94 5.59
CA GLU A 230 -4.90 3.49 6.17
C GLU A 230 -5.70 4.35 5.19
N ALA A 231 -5.14 4.64 4.02
CA ALA A 231 -5.76 5.58 3.11
C ALA A 231 -7.04 5.01 2.45
N PRO A 232 -8.14 5.78 2.45
CA PRO A 232 -9.42 5.31 1.95
C PRO A 232 -9.42 5.09 0.44
N GLU A 233 -10.01 3.99 -0.01
CA GLU A 233 -10.16 3.63 -1.44
C GLU A 233 -11.08 4.59 -2.21
N THR A 234 -11.90 5.37 -1.52
CA THR A 234 -12.96 6.22 -2.09
C THR A 234 -12.51 7.63 -2.49
N ALA A 235 -11.23 7.97 -2.31
CA ALA A 235 -10.70 9.28 -2.69
C ALA A 235 -10.71 9.47 -4.22
N ASP A 236 -11.00 10.69 -4.67
CA ASP A 236 -10.89 11.09 -6.08
C ASP A 236 -9.58 10.58 -6.71
N HIS A 237 -9.67 9.93 -7.88
CA HIS A 237 -8.53 9.25 -8.51
C HIS A 237 -7.32 10.19 -8.74
N HIS A 238 -7.58 11.45 -9.09
CA HIS A 238 -6.51 12.43 -9.31
C HIS A 238 -5.86 12.84 -7.99
N ARG A 239 -6.66 13.14 -6.97
CA ARG A 239 -6.19 13.46 -5.62
C ARG A 239 -5.37 12.32 -5.03
N ARG A 240 -5.89 11.08 -5.09
CA ARG A 240 -5.18 9.90 -4.61
C ARG A 240 -3.85 9.68 -5.30
N ARG A 241 -3.76 9.94 -6.61
CA ARG A 241 -2.49 9.86 -7.36
C ARG A 241 -1.48 10.91 -6.89
N LEU A 242 -1.92 12.14 -6.63
CA LEU A 242 -1.04 13.19 -6.07
C LEU A 242 -0.53 12.79 -4.69
N ASP A 243 -1.42 12.27 -3.82
CA ASP A 243 -1.05 11.80 -2.49
C ASP A 243 0.00 10.65 -2.56
N LEU A 244 -0.20 9.69 -3.49
CA LEU A 244 0.78 8.61 -3.71
C LEU A 244 2.11 9.13 -4.26
N ALA A 245 2.10 10.12 -5.14
CA ALA A 245 3.32 10.72 -5.70
C ALA A 245 4.10 11.48 -4.61
N GLU A 246 3.43 12.23 -3.75
CA GLU A 246 4.03 12.90 -2.59
C GLU A 246 4.61 11.89 -1.61
N LEU A 247 3.86 10.80 -1.34
CA LEU A 247 4.32 9.74 -0.47
C LEU A 247 5.55 9.04 -1.04
N ARG A 248 5.56 8.74 -2.34
CA ARG A 248 6.71 8.15 -3.02
C ARG A 248 7.94 9.05 -2.91
N GLN A 249 7.80 10.35 -3.20
CA GLN A 249 8.89 11.31 -3.07
C GLN A 249 9.43 11.35 -1.64
N THR A 250 8.55 11.30 -0.63
CA THR A 250 8.95 11.20 0.78
C THR A 250 9.79 9.95 1.03
N VAL A 251 9.35 8.78 0.53
CA VAL A 251 10.08 7.52 0.69
C VAL A 251 11.45 7.56 0.00
N GLU A 252 11.56 8.16 -1.19
CA GLU A 252 12.83 8.32 -1.90
C GLU A 252 13.84 9.15 -1.08
N ILE A 253 13.39 10.29 -0.53
CA ILE A 253 14.22 11.19 0.28
C ILE A 253 14.70 10.50 1.57
N VAL A 254 13.82 9.79 2.28
CA VAL A 254 14.21 9.10 3.52
C VAL A 254 15.14 7.92 3.24
N ALA A 255 14.94 7.18 2.15
CA ALA A 255 15.82 6.08 1.76
C ALA A 255 17.24 6.56 1.43
N ASP A 256 17.36 7.65 0.69
CA ASP A 256 18.63 8.29 0.38
C ASP A 256 19.32 8.85 1.65
N THR A 257 18.54 9.46 2.55
CA THR A 257 19.06 9.93 3.85
C THR A 257 19.53 8.80 4.75
N MET A 258 18.83 7.66 4.77
CA MET A 258 19.25 6.44 5.48
C MET A 258 20.60 5.95 4.95
N ARG A 259 20.77 5.82 3.63
CA ARG A 259 22.04 5.39 3.01
C ARG A 259 23.19 6.35 3.37
N ARG A 260 22.99 7.66 3.26
CA ARG A 260 24.01 8.66 3.64
C ARG A 260 24.35 8.60 5.13
N SER A 261 23.36 8.40 5.99
CA SER A 261 23.57 8.33 7.44
C SER A 261 24.34 7.06 7.84
N LEU A 262 24.10 5.93 7.17
CA LEU A 262 24.89 4.71 7.34
C LEU A 262 26.34 4.87 6.84
N LEU A 263 26.54 5.55 5.72
CA LEU A 263 27.90 5.85 5.24
C LEU A 263 28.63 6.76 6.24
N ALA A 264 27.96 7.79 6.75
CA ALA A 264 28.53 8.72 7.73
C ALA A 264 28.77 8.09 9.11
N SER A 265 28.04 7.03 9.48
CA SER A 265 28.24 6.32 10.73
C SER A 265 29.45 5.39 10.72
N GLY A 266 29.97 5.05 9.53
CA GLY A 266 31.06 4.09 9.37
C GLY A 266 30.69 2.66 9.78
N LEU A 267 29.39 2.35 9.84
CA LEU A 267 28.89 1.00 10.14
C LEU A 267 28.92 0.17 8.85
N THR A 268 29.48 -1.04 8.94
CA THR A 268 29.36 -2.06 7.89
C THR A 268 28.11 -2.89 8.13
N VAL A 269 27.18 -2.86 7.17
CA VAL A 269 25.85 -3.47 7.32
C VAL A 269 25.65 -4.55 6.25
N PRO A 270 26.10 -5.79 6.47
CA PRO A 270 25.85 -6.90 5.55
C PRO A 270 24.43 -7.50 5.68
N GLY A 271 23.64 -7.12 6.69
CA GLY A 271 22.28 -7.63 6.96
C GLY A 271 21.63 -6.94 8.18
N GLY A 272 20.58 -7.54 8.76
CA GLY A 272 19.93 -7.11 10.01
C GLY A 272 19.00 -5.89 9.89
N PRO A 273 18.64 -5.22 11.00
CA PRO A 273 17.53 -4.25 11.04
C PRO A 273 17.69 -3.04 10.11
N PHE A 274 18.94 -2.72 9.72
CA PHE A 274 19.23 -1.64 8.79
C PHE A 274 19.07 -2.08 7.32
N ALA A 275 19.41 -3.34 7.01
CA ALA A 275 19.13 -3.91 5.69
C ALA A 275 17.61 -4.06 5.49
N ASP A 276 16.90 -4.55 6.52
CA ASP A 276 15.44 -4.69 6.51
C ASP A 276 14.74 -3.34 6.21
N ASP A 277 15.23 -2.24 6.79
CA ASP A 277 14.73 -0.88 6.53
C ASP A 277 14.92 -0.45 5.07
N LEU A 278 16.08 -0.77 4.48
CA LEU A 278 16.40 -0.43 3.09
C LEU A 278 15.61 -1.30 2.10
N ASP A 279 15.40 -2.57 2.42
CA ASP A 279 14.57 -3.50 1.66
C ASP A 279 13.10 -3.07 1.70
N LEU A 280 12.59 -2.70 2.88
CA LEU A 280 11.24 -2.12 3.04
C LEU A 280 11.07 -0.85 2.21
N ALA A 281 12.07 0.04 2.21
CA ALA A 281 12.04 1.25 1.38
C ALA A 281 12.01 0.90 -0.11
N GLY A 282 12.83 -0.06 -0.56
CA GLY A 282 12.84 -0.53 -1.95
C GLY A 282 11.50 -1.11 -2.38
N TRP A 283 10.93 -1.99 -1.55
CA TRP A 283 9.61 -2.59 -1.78
C TRP A 283 8.50 -1.52 -1.85
N LEU A 284 8.46 -0.59 -0.89
CA LEU A 284 7.42 0.45 -0.85
C LEU A 284 7.53 1.40 -2.04
N LEU A 285 8.74 1.74 -2.48
CA LEU A 285 8.95 2.54 -3.70
C LEU A 285 8.44 1.84 -4.95
N ALA A 286 8.72 0.54 -5.10
CA ALA A 286 8.20 -0.25 -6.21
C ALA A 286 6.67 -0.25 -6.17
N ARG A 287 6.08 -0.55 -5.01
CA ARG A 287 4.63 -0.63 -4.83
C ARG A 287 3.92 0.70 -5.13
N LEU A 288 4.42 1.82 -4.60
CA LEU A 288 3.87 3.14 -4.90
C LEU A 288 4.03 3.50 -6.37
N GLY A 289 5.15 3.11 -7.00
CA GLY A 289 5.36 3.27 -8.44
C GLY A 289 4.32 2.54 -9.27
N ASP A 290 4.07 1.27 -8.97
CA ASP A 290 3.09 0.44 -9.66
C ASP A 290 1.68 1.03 -9.52
N GLU A 291 1.29 1.48 -8.33
CA GLU A 291 -0.03 2.09 -8.10
C GLU A 291 -0.20 3.43 -8.82
N ILE A 292 0.84 4.28 -8.82
CA ILE A 292 0.84 5.53 -9.59
C ILE A 292 0.75 5.23 -11.08
N ALA A 293 1.48 4.23 -11.58
CA ALA A 293 1.48 3.84 -12.98
C ALA A 293 0.11 3.28 -13.40
N TYR A 294 -0.44 2.34 -12.64
CA TYR A 294 -1.77 1.79 -12.85
C TYR A 294 -2.83 2.89 -12.92
N ARG A 295 -2.79 3.83 -11.96
CA ARG A 295 -3.74 4.96 -11.92
C ARG A 295 -3.49 6.02 -12.99
N SER A 296 -2.26 6.17 -13.45
CA SER A 296 -1.93 7.03 -14.60
C SER A 296 -2.50 6.45 -15.89
N VAL A 297 -2.41 5.13 -16.07
CA VAL A 297 -3.03 4.41 -17.19
C VAL A 297 -4.56 4.54 -17.11
N ASP A 298 -5.17 4.38 -15.94
CA ASP A 298 -6.62 4.60 -15.77
C ASP A 298 -7.02 6.06 -16.06
N ALA A 299 -6.24 7.03 -15.60
CA ALA A 299 -6.52 8.45 -15.82
C ALA A 299 -6.30 8.90 -17.27
N GLU A 300 -5.28 8.38 -17.96
CA GLU A 300 -5.08 8.61 -19.39
C GLU A 300 -6.18 7.91 -20.20
N ARG A 301 -6.54 6.67 -19.87
CA ARG A 301 -7.71 6.00 -20.45
C ARG A 301 -8.98 6.84 -20.24
N ALA A 302 -9.19 7.41 -19.06
CA ALA A 302 -10.31 8.31 -18.78
C ALA A 302 -10.26 9.66 -19.56
N ARG A 303 -9.09 10.10 -20.04
CA ARG A 303 -8.95 11.29 -20.91
C ARG A 303 -9.26 11.00 -22.37
N PHE A 304 -8.95 9.79 -22.84
CA PHE A 304 -9.27 9.34 -24.20
C PHE A 304 -10.69 8.75 -24.30
N LEU A 305 -11.36 8.52 -23.18
CA LEU A 305 -12.77 8.18 -23.11
C LEU A 305 -13.61 9.46 -22.99
N PRO A 306 -14.73 9.59 -23.73
CA PRO A 306 -15.66 10.68 -23.51
C PRO A 306 -16.12 10.66 -22.05
N ARG A 307 -16.02 11.79 -21.33
CA ARG A 307 -16.71 11.93 -20.04
C ARG A 307 -18.18 11.56 -20.24
N PRO A 308 -18.81 10.78 -19.36
CA PRO A 308 -20.24 10.55 -19.43
C PRO A 308 -20.92 11.92 -19.43
N GLN A 309 -21.45 12.34 -20.58
CA GLN A 309 -22.49 13.36 -20.57
C GLN A 309 -23.65 12.73 -19.83
N GLU A 310 -24.17 13.41 -18.80
CA GLU A 310 -25.53 13.14 -18.35
C GLU A 310 -26.41 13.10 -19.60
N PRO A 311 -27.18 12.03 -19.83
CA PRO A 311 -27.90 11.89 -21.08
C PRO A 311 -28.84 13.08 -21.22
N ALA A 312 -28.53 13.96 -22.17
CA ALA A 312 -29.53 14.81 -22.78
C ALA A 312 -30.68 13.91 -23.22
N ASP A 313 -31.91 14.40 -23.08
CA ASP A 313 -33.16 13.66 -23.27
C ASP A 313 -33.06 12.68 -24.46
N THR A 314 -32.81 11.40 -24.16
CA THR A 314 -32.51 10.40 -25.19
C THR A 314 -33.76 10.17 -26.02
N SER A 315 -33.64 10.31 -27.34
CA SER A 315 -34.77 10.12 -28.23
C SER A 315 -35.33 8.71 -28.11
N ASP A 316 -36.63 8.55 -28.38
CA ASP A 316 -37.29 7.25 -28.34
C ASP A 316 -36.62 6.21 -29.26
N ASP A 317 -35.99 6.66 -30.34
CA ASP A 317 -35.24 5.80 -31.26
C ASP A 317 -33.93 5.28 -30.64
N GLN A 318 -33.19 6.16 -29.94
CA GLN A 318 -31.97 5.74 -29.24
C GLN A 318 -32.27 4.74 -28.12
N ARG A 319 -33.40 4.90 -27.41
CA ARG A 319 -33.83 3.96 -26.36
C ARG A 319 -34.15 2.55 -26.87
N ARG A 320 -34.28 2.36 -28.20
CA ARG A 320 -34.44 1.04 -28.80
C ARG A 320 -33.11 0.41 -29.23
N ARG A 321 -32.04 1.19 -29.39
CA ARG A 321 -30.76 0.71 -29.90
C ARG A 321 -29.99 -0.08 -28.85
N VAL A 322 -29.56 -1.29 -29.19
CA VAL A 322 -28.79 -2.18 -28.31
C VAL A 322 -27.52 -2.60 -29.03
N PHE A 323 -26.36 -2.39 -28.40
CA PHE A 323 -25.12 -2.93 -28.91
C PHE A 323 -24.97 -4.40 -28.48
N VAL A 324 -24.63 -5.30 -29.40
CA VAL A 324 -24.47 -6.72 -29.09
C VAL A 324 -23.03 -7.15 -29.33
N VAL A 325 -22.36 -7.55 -28.26
CA VAL A 325 -21.00 -8.12 -28.29
C VAL A 325 -21.13 -9.63 -28.38
N HIS A 326 -20.50 -10.27 -29.37
CA HIS A 326 -20.64 -11.71 -29.58
C HIS A 326 -19.40 -12.36 -30.20
N GLY A 327 -19.27 -13.67 -30.00
CA GLY A 327 -18.21 -14.50 -30.57
C GLY A 327 -18.55 -15.03 -31.96
N ARG A 328 -18.03 -16.22 -32.28
CA ARG A 328 -18.20 -16.91 -33.56
C ARG A 328 -19.46 -17.79 -33.64
N ASP A 329 -20.21 -17.95 -32.55
CA ASP A 329 -21.46 -18.70 -32.57
C ASP A 329 -22.60 -17.92 -33.27
N GLU A 330 -22.62 -18.01 -34.60
CA GLU A 330 -23.63 -17.34 -35.43
C GLU A 330 -25.07 -17.76 -35.11
N ARG A 331 -25.30 -19.04 -34.76
CA ARG A 331 -26.66 -19.50 -34.46
C ARG A 331 -27.18 -18.87 -33.16
N PHE A 332 -26.33 -18.81 -32.15
CA PHE A 332 -26.67 -18.16 -30.88
C PHE A 332 -26.86 -16.64 -31.07
N ARG A 333 -25.97 -16.01 -31.84
CA ARG A 333 -26.07 -14.58 -32.19
C ARG A 333 -27.41 -14.27 -32.88
N VAL A 334 -27.74 -14.98 -33.96
CA VAL A 334 -28.98 -14.77 -34.72
C VAL A 334 -30.21 -14.93 -33.81
N ALA A 335 -30.24 -15.98 -32.98
CA ALA A 335 -31.33 -16.21 -32.04
C ALA A 335 -31.51 -15.05 -31.03
N VAL A 336 -30.42 -14.46 -30.53
CA VAL A 336 -30.50 -13.30 -29.63
C VAL A 336 -30.91 -12.03 -30.38
N PHE A 337 -30.40 -11.80 -31.58
CA PHE A 337 -30.81 -10.65 -32.40
C PHE A 337 -32.31 -10.69 -32.70
N ASP A 338 -32.85 -11.86 -33.06
CA ASP A 338 -34.27 -12.03 -33.33
C ASP A 338 -35.12 -11.85 -32.07
N LEU A 339 -34.62 -12.29 -30.91
CA LEU A 339 -35.28 -12.01 -29.62
C LEU A 339 -35.32 -10.51 -29.31
N LEU A 340 -34.22 -9.78 -29.51
CA LEU A 340 -34.17 -8.33 -29.29
C LEU A 340 -35.14 -7.59 -30.24
N ARG A 341 -35.21 -8.01 -31.51
CA ARG A 341 -36.17 -7.47 -32.48
C ARG A 341 -37.62 -7.76 -32.09
N ALA A 342 -37.93 -8.97 -31.63
CA ALA A 342 -39.26 -9.33 -31.13
C ALA A 342 -39.67 -8.51 -29.89
N LEU A 343 -38.69 -8.05 -29.10
CA LEU A 343 -38.89 -7.11 -27.98
C LEU A 343 -38.97 -5.63 -28.44
N GLY A 344 -39.08 -5.37 -29.74
CA GLY A 344 -39.15 -4.01 -30.30
C GLY A 344 -37.84 -3.21 -30.21
N LEU A 345 -36.70 -3.88 -29.98
CA LEU A 345 -35.37 -3.27 -29.91
C LEU A 345 -34.63 -3.41 -31.26
N GLN A 346 -33.63 -2.56 -31.45
CA GLN A 346 -32.79 -2.49 -32.64
C GLN A 346 -31.36 -2.90 -32.27
N PRO A 347 -30.99 -4.19 -32.41
CA PRO A 347 -29.61 -4.59 -32.25
C PRO A 347 -28.75 -3.93 -33.34
N LEU A 348 -27.71 -3.20 -32.94
CA LEU A 348 -26.82 -2.50 -33.87
C LEU A 348 -25.91 -3.52 -34.57
N GLU A 349 -26.02 -3.58 -35.90
CA GLU A 349 -25.15 -4.40 -36.74
C GLU A 349 -23.75 -3.77 -36.85
N TRP A 350 -22.72 -4.61 -36.96
CA TRP A 350 -21.32 -4.18 -37.03
C TRP A 350 -21.07 -3.13 -38.12
N GLU A 351 -21.60 -3.34 -39.33
CA GLU A 351 -21.41 -2.42 -40.47
C GLU A 351 -22.01 -1.02 -40.23
N HIS A 352 -23.07 -0.94 -39.41
CA HIS A 352 -23.64 0.37 -39.03
C HIS A 352 -22.68 1.14 -38.13
N LEU A 353 -21.98 0.45 -37.23
CA LEU A 353 -21.00 1.04 -36.33
C LEU A 353 -19.70 1.40 -37.06
N VAL A 354 -19.26 0.57 -38.01
CA VAL A 354 -18.15 0.87 -38.92
C VAL A 354 -18.43 2.14 -39.70
N ALA A 355 -19.61 2.25 -40.33
CA ALA A 355 -20.00 3.45 -41.07
C ALA A 355 -20.04 4.69 -40.17
N ALA A 356 -20.50 4.56 -38.92
CA ALA A 356 -20.54 5.64 -37.95
C ALA A 356 -19.14 6.16 -37.54
N THR A 357 -18.07 5.38 -37.73
CA THR A 357 -16.70 5.86 -37.47
C THR A 357 -16.24 6.93 -38.46
N GLY A 358 -16.89 7.05 -39.62
CA GLY A 358 -16.44 7.93 -40.71
C GLY A 358 -15.10 7.52 -41.34
N SER A 359 -14.55 6.37 -40.98
CA SER A 359 -13.30 5.82 -41.48
C SER A 359 -13.55 4.63 -42.41
N ALA A 360 -12.81 4.56 -43.52
CA ALA A 360 -12.83 3.39 -44.40
C ALA A 360 -12.03 2.19 -43.82
N LEU A 361 -11.23 2.42 -42.78
CA LEU A 361 -10.44 1.38 -42.10
C LEU A 361 -10.36 1.67 -40.59
N PRO A 362 -11.46 1.56 -39.84
CA PRO A 362 -11.45 1.78 -38.40
C PRO A 362 -10.77 0.62 -37.66
N THR A 363 -10.15 0.91 -36.51
CA THR A 363 -9.74 -0.13 -35.57
C THR A 363 -10.96 -0.70 -34.84
N LEU A 364 -10.82 -1.89 -34.24
CA LEU A 364 -11.86 -2.48 -33.37
C LEU A 364 -12.29 -1.48 -32.28
N ALA A 365 -11.32 -0.76 -31.71
CA ALA A 365 -11.57 0.24 -30.69
C ALA A 365 -12.42 1.40 -31.20
N ASP A 366 -12.19 1.87 -32.44
CA ASP A 366 -12.97 2.95 -33.04
C ASP A 366 -14.44 2.57 -33.25
N VAL A 367 -14.70 1.34 -33.70
CA VAL A 367 -16.06 0.84 -33.92
C VAL A 367 -16.82 0.69 -32.61
N VAL A 368 -16.18 0.10 -31.59
CA VAL A 368 -16.77 -0.04 -30.25
C VAL A 368 -16.98 1.35 -29.61
N ALA A 369 -16.07 2.31 -29.83
CA ALA A 369 -16.22 3.68 -29.37
C ALA A 369 -17.42 4.41 -29.99
N GLN A 370 -17.86 4.04 -31.21
CA GLN A 370 -19.09 4.57 -31.80
C GLN A 370 -20.36 3.88 -31.30
N ALA A 371 -20.27 2.60 -30.94
CA ALA A 371 -21.39 1.90 -30.31
C ALA A 371 -21.83 2.58 -29.01
N ILE A 372 -20.86 3.21 -28.34
CA ILE A 372 -21.03 3.83 -27.04
C ILE A 372 -22.10 4.94 -27.06
N PRO A 373 -21.95 6.05 -27.81
CA PRO A 373 -22.99 7.08 -27.90
C PRO A 373 -24.27 6.62 -28.62
N LEU A 374 -24.22 5.60 -29.48
CA LEU A 374 -25.35 5.22 -30.32
C LEU A 374 -26.33 4.24 -29.65
N ALA A 375 -25.89 3.45 -28.66
CA ALA A 375 -26.71 2.43 -28.02
C ALA A 375 -27.23 2.87 -26.63
N GLN A 376 -28.45 2.46 -26.30
CA GLN A 376 -29.01 2.62 -24.96
C GLN A 376 -28.47 1.58 -23.98
N ALA A 377 -28.19 0.36 -24.45
CA ALA A 377 -27.67 -0.73 -23.62
C ALA A 377 -26.72 -1.61 -24.43
N ALA A 378 -25.90 -2.38 -23.71
CA ALA A 378 -25.06 -3.42 -24.28
C ALA A 378 -25.53 -4.82 -23.82
N VAL A 379 -25.59 -5.77 -24.74
CA VAL A 379 -25.83 -7.19 -24.44
C VAL A 379 -24.60 -7.98 -24.86
N VAL A 380 -23.99 -8.70 -23.93
CA VAL A 380 -22.76 -9.47 -24.17
C VAL A 380 -23.08 -10.96 -24.18
N LEU A 381 -22.74 -11.64 -25.27
CA LEU A 381 -22.99 -13.07 -25.48
C LEU A 381 -21.74 -13.87 -25.15
N MET A 382 -21.75 -14.51 -23.98
CA MET A 382 -20.70 -15.40 -23.51
C MET A 382 -21.04 -16.84 -23.92
N THR A 383 -20.62 -17.22 -25.12
CA THR A 383 -20.73 -18.59 -25.64
C THR A 383 -19.39 -19.33 -25.50
N PRO A 384 -19.38 -20.65 -25.24
CA PRO A 384 -18.17 -21.43 -25.02
C PRO A 384 -17.49 -21.75 -26.36
N ASP A 385 -16.82 -20.76 -26.94
CA ASP A 385 -16.29 -20.79 -28.29
C ASP A 385 -14.88 -21.38 -28.39
N ASP A 386 -14.02 -21.07 -27.41
CA ASP A 386 -12.63 -21.50 -27.37
C ASP A 386 -12.39 -22.55 -26.28
N ILE A 387 -11.39 -23.41 -26.49
CA ILE A 387 -10.84 -24.32 -25.48
C ILE A 387 -9.54 -23.71 -24.96
N VAL A 388 -9.45 -23.54 -23.65
CA VAL A 388 -8.30 -22.93 -22.97
C VAL A 388 -7.80 -23.81 -21.84
N ARG A 389 -6.51 -23.69 -21.50
CA ARG A 389 -5.90 -24.34 -20.32
C ARG A 389 -4.78 -23.46 -19.78
N LEU A 390 -4.48 -23.58 -18.49
CA LEU A 390 -3.26 -22.98 -17.95
C LEU A 390 -2.03 -23.69 -18.55
N HIS A 391 -0.95 -22.94 -18.77
CA HIS A 391 0.33 -23.52 -19.18
C HIS A 391 0.80 -24.51 -18.10
N PRO A 392 1.23 -25.74 -18.44
CA PRO A 392 1.56 -26.76 -17.45
C PRO A 392 2.62 -26.33 -16.43
N GLU A 393 3.63 -25.56 -16.84
CA GLU A 393 4.69 -25.07 -15.95
C GLU A 393 4.22 -24.02 -14.92
N LEU A 394 3.06 -23.41 -15.14
CA LEU A 394 2.47 -22.41 -14.25
C LEU A 394 1.46 -23.03 -13.26
N SER A 395 1.20 -24.33 -13.34
CA SER A 395 0.30 -25.03 -12.44
C SER A 395 1.06 -25.48 -11.18
N ALA A 396 0.59 -25.05 -10.01
CA ALA A 396 1.03 -25.57 -8.71
C ALA A 396 0.16 -26.77 -8.31
N GLY A 397 0.73 -27.71 -7.53
CA GLY A 397 0.02 -28.90 -7.08
C GLY A 397 -1.18 -28.65 -6.14
N SER A 398 -1.34 -27.40 -5.67
CA SER A 398 -2.44 -26.95 -4.82
C SER A 398 -3.57 -26.23 -5.55
N ASP A 399 -3.44 -25.97 -6.86
CA ASP A 399 -4.43 -25.20 -7.61
C ASP A 399 -5.72 -25.97 -7.85
N ASP A 400 -6.84 -25.26 -7.96
CA ASP A 400 -8.14 -25.86 -8.30
C ASP A 400 -8.08 -26.48 -9.71
N PRO A 401 -8.41 -27.78 -9.89
CA PRO A 401 -8.52 -28.41 -11.20
C PRO A 401 -9.39 -27.64 -12.20
N ALA A 402 -10.41 -26.92 -11.74
CA ALA A 402 -11.28 -26.09 -12.57
C ALA A 402 -10.55 -24.84 -13.13
N ASP A 403 -9.51 -24.37 -12.43
CA ASP A 403 -8.70 -23.22 -12.84
C ASP A 403 -7.51 -23.63 -13.70
N VAL A 404 -6.96 -24.84 -13.56
CA VAL A 404 -5.76 -25.26 -14.30
C VAL A 404 -6.04 -26.17 -15.49
N GLY A 405 -7.12 -26.95 -15.41
CA GLY A 405 -7.50 -27.91 -16.44
C GLY A 405 -7.99 -27.25 -17.74
N PRO A 406 -8.12 -28.03 -18.82
CA PRO A 406 -8.82 -27.59 -20.01
C PRO A 406 -10.26 -27.20 -19.69
N GLY A 407 -10.69 -26.04 -20.17
CA GLY A 407 -12.05 -25.54 -20.00
C GLY A 407 -12.51 -24.80 -21.26
N MET A 408 -13.81 -24.61 -21.37
CA MET A 408 -14.38 -23.77 -22.42
C MET A 408 -14.35 -22.29 -22.00
N GLN A 409 -14.23 -21.37 -22.95
CA GLN A 409 -14.25 -19.93 -22.72
C GLN A 409 -14.90 -19.19 -23.89
N ALA A 410 -15.45 -18.00 -23.62
CA ALA A 410 -15.76 -17.04 -24.67
C ALA A 410 -14.49 -16.64 -25.44
N ARG A 411 -14.65 -16.25 -26.71
CA ARG A 411 -13.55 -15.73 -27.54
C ARG A 411 -12.82 -14.59 -26.81
N PRO A 412 -11.47 -14.51 -26.86
CA PRO A 412 -10.72 -13.42 -26.27
C PRO A 412 -11.21 -12.03 -26.68
N ASN A 413 -11.64 -11.85 -27.94
CA ASN A 413 -12.21 -10.59 -28.41
C ASN A 413 -13.45 -10.18 -27.61
N VAL A 414 -14.35 -11.13 -27.33
CA VAL A 414 -15.55 -10.90 -26.51
C VAL A 414 -15.18 -10.49 -25.09
N LEU A 415 -14.11 -11.05 -24.52
CA LEU A 415 -13.64 -10.67 -23.18
C LEU A 415 -13.06 -9.25 -23.15
N ILE A 416 -12.31 -8.87 -24.19
CA ILE A 416 -11.78 -7.51 -24.34
C ILE A 416 -12.94 -6.52 -24.50
N GLU A 417 -13.88 -6.79 -25.40
CA GLU A 417 -15.05 -5.96 -25.66
C GLU A 417 -15.98 -5.88 -24.44
N LEU A 418 -16.14 -6.97 -23.68
CA LEU A 418 -16.82 -6.99 -22.37
C LEU A 418 -16.18 -5.98 -21.41
N GLY A 419 -14.85 -5.97 -21.32
CA GLY A 419 -14.12 -4.97 -20.52
C GLY A 419 -14.43 -3.54 -20.97
N MET A 420 -14.46 -3.30 -22.29
CA MET A 420 -14.78 -1.99 -22.85
C MET A 420 -16.20 -1.53 -22.53
N VAL A 421 -17.20 -2.42 -22.67
CA VAL A 421 -18.60 -2.05 -22.38
C VAL A 421 -18.89 -1.95 -20.88
N LEU A 422 -18.27 -2.78 -20.03
CA LEU A 422 -18.39 -2.64 -18.57
C LEU A 422 -17.78 -1.33 -18.08
N ASN A 423 -16.68 -0.90 -18.69
CA ASN A 423 -16.06 0.38 -18.39
C ASN A 423 -16.92 1.57 -18.85
N ALA A 424 -17.58 1.47 -20.01
CA ALA A 424 -18.39 2.55 -20.56
C ALA A 424 -19.81 2.64 -19.96
N TYR A 425 -20.47 1.49 -19.76
CA TYR A 425 -21.89 1.38 -19.40
C TYR A 425 -22.18 0.24 -18.44
N ARG A 426 -21.48 0.20 -17.31
CA ARG A 426 -21.70 -0.84 -16.29
C ARG A 426 -23.18 -1.06 -15.96
N ASP A 427 -23.91 0.02 -15.70
CA ASP A 427 -25.33 -0.03 -15.29
C ASP A 427 -26.31 -0.35 -16.43
N ARG A 428 -25.84 -0.36 -17.69
CA ARG A 428 -26.64 -0.67 -18.89
C ARG A 428 -26.10 -1.86 -19.67
N THR A 429 -25.26 -2.68 -19.04
CA THR A 429 -24.68 -3.90 -19.64
C THR A 429 -25.36 -5.14 -19.08
N VAL A 430 -25.84 -6.02 -19.97
CA VAL A 430 -26.43 -7.30 -19.62
C VAL A 430 -25.60 -8.44 -20.20
N MET A 431 -25.13 -9.35 -19.36
CA MET A 431 -24.33 -10.50 -19.80
C MET A 431 -25.17 -11.78 -19.84
N LEU A 432 -25.16 -12.44 -20.99
CA LEU A 432 -25.81 -13.72 -21.26
C LEU A 432 -24.75 -14.82 -21.33
N VAL A 433 -24.80 -15.80 -20.42
CA VAL A 433 -23.82 -16.90 -20.35
C VAL A 433 -24.48 -18.21 -20.72
N ALA A 434 -24.05 -18.81 -21.83
CA ALA A 434 -24.55 -20.10 -22.31
C ALA A 434 -23.53 -21.22 -22.02
N GLY A 435 -23.98 -22.39 -21.58
CA GLY A 435 -23.09 -23.54 -21.37
C GLY A 435 -22.01 -23.35 -20.29
N GLY A 436 -21.14 -24.35 -20.17
CA GLY A 436 -20.06 -24.35 -19.17
C GLY A 436 -18.90 -23.46 -19.58
N HIS A 437 -18.35 -22.70 -18.63
CA HIS A 437 -17.17 -21.86 -18.81
C HIS A 437 -16.16 -22.11 -17.69
N ARG A 438 -14.87 -22.01 -17.99
CA ARG A 438 -13.83 -21.87 -16.97
C ARG A 438 -14.08 -20.59 -16.16
N PRO A 439 -13.91 -20.61 -14.82
CA PRO A 439 -14.05 -19.41 -14.01
C PRO A 439 -13.11 -18.27 -14.47
N ILE A 440 -13.59 -17.04 -14.37
CA ILE A 440 -12.78 -15.82 -14.53
C ILE A 440 -12.99 -15.02 -13.25
N SER A 441 -11.99 -15.00 -12.37
CA SER A 441 -12.09 -14.43 -11.01
C SER A 441 -12.58 -12.98 -10.99
N ASP A 442 -12.12 -12.15 -11.93
CA ASP A 442 -12.51 -10.73 -12.03
C ASP A 442 -13.97 -10.52 -12.48
N LEU A 443 -14.60 -11.55 -13.07
CA LEU A 443 -16.04 -11.55 -13.35
C LEU A 443 -16.85 -12.15 -12.18
N GLY A 444 -16.17 -12.72 -11.18
CA GLY A 444 -16.77 -13.23 -9.95
C GLY A 444 -17.51 -12.13 -9.20
N GLY A 445 -18.76 -12.40 -8.81
CA GLY A 445 -19.62 -11.44 -8.11
C GLY A 445 -20.50 -10.58 -9.02
N LEU A 446 -20.30 -10.60 -10.34
CA LEU A 446 -21.26 -10.02 -11.27
C LEU A 446 -22.53 -10.88 -11.36
N ASN A 447 -23.69 -10.24 -11.30
CA ASN A 447 -24.95 -10.93 -11.49
C ASN A 447 -25.22 -11.10 -12.99
N VAL A 448 -25.05 -12.31 -13.50
CA VAL A 448 -25.20 -12.65 -14.93
C VAL A 448 -26.51 -13.40 -15.20
N ILE A 449 -26.94 -13.46 -16.47
CA ILE A 449 -28.07 -14.32 -16.87
C ILE A 449 -27.49 -15.61 -17.46
N GLY A 450 -27.65 -16.72 -16.75
CA GLY A 450 -27.46 -18.04 -17.33
C GLY A 450 -28.54 -18.33 -18.37
N VAL A 451 -28.13 -18.76 -19.56
CA VAL A 451 -28.99 -19.10 -20.69
C VAL A 451 -29.08 -20.62 -20.81
N ASP A 452 -30.31 -21.11 -20.73
CA ASP A 452 -30.67 -22.52 -20.89
C ASP A 452 -31.74 -22.69 -21.99
N ASP A 453 -32.21 -23.92 -22.18
CA ASP A 453 -33.28 -24.29 -23.11
C ASP A 453 -34.68 -23.83 -22.63
N GLY A 454 -34.78 -23.26 -21.43
CA GLY A 454 -36.00 -22.72 -20.85
C GLY A 454 -36.41 -21.34 -21.39
N SER A 455 -37.51 -20.82 -20.86
CA SER A 455 -38.05 -19.50 -21.22
C SER A 455 -37.91 -18.43 -20.14
N ALA A 456 -37.53 -18.81 -18.91
CA ALA A 456 -37.46 -17.90 -17.78
C ALA A 456 -36.40 -16.80 -17.95
N TRP A 457 -35.25 -17.13 -18.53
CA TRP A 457 -34.15 -16.18 -18.72
C TRP A 457 -34.49 -15.05 -19.70
N ARG A 458 -35.39 -15.29 -20.67
CA ARG A 458 -35.85 -14.28 -21.63
C ARG A 458 -36.60 -13.14 -20.94
N ARG A 459 -37.41 -13.47 -19.92
CA ARG A 459 -38.06 -12.46 -19.09
C ARG A 459 -37.04 -11.66 -18.28
N LYS A 460 -36.05 -12.33 -17.68
CA LYS A 460 -34.94 -11.67 -16.97
C LYS A 460 -34.19 -10.70 -17.88
N LEU A 461 -33.96 -11.06 -19.14
CA LEU A 461 -33.32 -10.17 -20.12
C LEU A 461 -34.19 -8.94 -20.39
N ALA A 462 -35.49 -9.13 -20.69
CA ALA A 462 -36.41 -8.02 -20.90
C ALA A 462 -36.46 -7.07 -19.69
N ASP A 463 -36.53 -7.63 -18.47
CA ASP A 463 -36.52 -6.86 -17.22
C ASP A 463 -35.24 -6.04 -17.06
N ARG A 464 -34.06 -6.63 -17.29
CA ARG A 464 -32.78 -5.90 -17.19
C ARG A 464 -32.63 -4.83 -18.27
N LEU A 465 -33.13 -5.06 -19.48
CA LEU A 465 -33.13 -4.05 -20.53
C LEU A 465 -34.05 -2.87 -20.18
N ARG A 466 -35.19 -3.10 -19.50
CA ARG A 466 -36.01 -2.01 -18.96
C ARG A 466 -35.27 -1.23 -17.87
N VAL A 467 -34.54 -1.91 -16.97
CA VAL A 467 -33.67 -1.25 -15.97
C VAL A 467 -32.58 -0.42 -16.65
N ALA A 468 -32.01 -0.92 -17.76
CA ALA A 468 -31.07 -0.18 -18.62
C ALA A 468 -31.73 0.96 -19.43
N ARG A 469 -33.03 1.23 -19.19
CA ARG A 469 -33.86 2.26 -19.84
C ARG A 469 -34.11 2.03 -21.33
N CYS A 470 -34.02 0.78 -21.80
CA CYS A 470 -34.47 0.42 -23.14
C CYS A 470 -35.99 0.46 -23.24
N ARG A 471 -36.50 0.87 -24.40
CA ARG A 471 -37.93 0.83 -24.73
C ARG A 471 -38.32 -0.57 -25.21
N VAL A 472 -38.46 -1.48 -24.25
CA VAL A 472 -38.91 -2.85 -24.48
C VAL A 472 -40.40 -2.89 -24.81
N ASP A 473 -40.77 -3.59 -25.88
CA ASP A 473 -42.14 -3.92 -26.25
C ASP A 473 -42.39 -5.41 -26.00
N ASP A 474 -43.16 -5.71 -24.96
CA ASP A 474 -43.52 -7.07 -24.54
C ASP A 474 -45.03 -7.34 -24.62
N THR A 475 -45.75 -6.51 -25.38
CA THR A 475 -47.20 -6.65 -25.55
C THR A 475 -47.60 -7.94 -26.28
N GLY A 476 -46.70 -8.46 -27.13
CA GLY A 476 -46.81 -9.76 -27.80
C GLY A 476 -46.26 -10.93 -26.97
N GLN A 477 -46.41 -12.16 -27.49
CA GLN A 477 -45.88 -13.39 -26.86
C GLN A 477 -44.84 -14.14 -27.73
N ASP A 478 -44.57 -13.65 -28.95
CA ASP A 478 -43.63 -14.21 -29.92
C ASP A 478 -42.16 -14.21 -29.44
N TRP A 479 -41.77 -13.26 -28.60
CA TRP A 479 -40.47 -13.25 -27.93
C TRP A 479 -40.29 -14.40 -26.92
N LEU A 480 -41.38 -15.04 -26.47
CA LEU A 480 -41.37 -16.22 -25.60
C LEU A 480 -41.33 -17.55 -26.36
N ASP A 481 -41.22 -17.56 -27.69
CA ASP A 481 -41.12 -18.80 -28.49
C ASP A 481 -39.87 -19.62 -28.12
N PRO A 482 -40.01 -20.82 -27.51
CA PRO A 482 -38.89 -21.66 -27.12
C PRO A 482 -38.13 -22.26 -28.31
N ALA A 483 -38.75 -22.36 -29.50
CA ALA A 483 -38.11 -22.93 -30.67
C ALA A 483 -36.85 -22.15 -31.09
N ARG A 484 -36.82 -20.83 -30.84
CA ARG A 484 -35.70 -19.93 -31.20
C ARG A 484 -34.35 -20.33 -30.61
N PHE A 485 -34.34 -20.98 -29.43
CA PHE A 485 -33.12 -21.42 -28.76
C PHE A 485 -32.98 -22.94 -28.68
N SER A 486 -33.91 -23.69 -29.28
CA SER A 486 -33.87 -25.15 -29.27
C SER A 486 -32.68 -25.69 -30.08
N GLY A 487 -31.95 -26.66 -29.50
CA GLY A 487 -30.88 -27.36 -30.22
C GLY A 487 -29.61 -26.57 -30.48
N LEU A 488 -29.41 -25.40 -29.85
CA LEU A 488 -28.17 -24.64 -29.98
C LEU A 488 -26.98 -25.39 -29.37
N SER A 489 -25.89 -25.51 -30.13
CA SER A 489 -24.69 -26.21 -29.69
C SER A 489 -24.00 -25.52 -28.50
N ALA A 490 -24.20 -24.21 -28.32
CA ALA A 490 -23.65 -23.45 -27.19
C ALA A 490 -23.92 -24.10 -25.83
N PHE A 491 -25.10 -24.71 -25.65
CA PHE A 491 -25.49 -25.35 -24.39
C PHE A 491 -24.78 -26.69 -24.12
N ARG A 492 -24.17 -27.29 -25.14
CA ARG A 492 -23.59 -28.64 -25.07
C ARG A 492 -22.10 -28.70 -25.40
N ARG A 493 -21.51 -27.60 -25.86
CA ARG A 493 -20.06 -27.51 -26.10
C ARG A 493 -19.31 -27.80 -24.81
N ARG A 494 -18.32 -28.66 -24.93
CA ARG A 494 -17.45 -29.12 -23.86
C ARG A 494 -16.06 -29.35 -24.45
N VAL A 495 -15.06 -29.43 -23.58
CA VAL A 495 -13.73 -29.88 -24.00
C VAL A 495 -13.90 -31.29 -24.61
N PRO A 496 -13.50 -31.51 -25.87
CA PRO A 496 -13.59 -32.82 -26.49
C PRO A 496 -12.70 -33.81 -25.76
N LYS A 497 -13.15 -35.07 -25.68
CA LYS A 497 -12.28 -36.14 -25.17
C LYS A 497 -11.15 -36.39 -26.17
N PRO A 498 -9.96 -36.88 -25.75
CA PRO A 498 -8.87 -37.21 -26.67
C PRO A 498 -9.26 -38.17 -27.81
N SER A 499 -10.29 -39.00 -27.61
CA SER A 499 -10.84 -39.89 -28.65
C SER A 499 -11.74 -39.21 -29.68
N GLU A 500 -12.10 -37.95 -29.47
CA GLU A 500 -13.02 -37.15 -30.30
C GLU A 500 -12.27 -36.12 -31.18
N ILE A 501 -10.94 -35.98 -31.03
CA ILE A 501 -10.09 -34.98 -31.70
C ILE A 501 -9.26 -35.61 -32.81
#